data_AF-A0A3A6QB28-F1
#
_entry.id   AF-A0A3A6QB28-F1
#
_cell.length_a   1.000
_cell.length_b   1.000
_cell.length_c   1.000
_cell.angle_alpha   90.00
_cell.angle_beta   90.00
_cell.angle_gamma   90.00
#
_symmetry.space_group_name_H-M   'P 1'
#
loop_
_entity.id
_entity.type
_entity.pdbx_description
1 polymer ?
#
loop_
_entity_poly.entity_id
_entity_poly.type
_entity_poly.pdbx_seq_one_letter_code
_entity_poly.pdbx_strand_id
1 'polypeptide(L)'
;MSESESRLSTLDQLGIDILTALVDHDGEADSTALRKYLGMSDDSARSRFNYRVTEYLEPEGLIETHQPDPEPGKFPPKILRLTEEGQELLEDLNSESASSGIADRLQRLEEQVDGLRQENQKLREENRELKELIEESGVEAVTNRVTELTENVDRLQAKMSNMRDTIEETQTHPLIQSTETAEGFDAMLVTMNACRRIIEEEIEDGEERVKQERADVRETLSERGRLLTND
;
A
#
# COMPACT_ATOMS: atom_id res chain seq x y z
N MET A 1 -43.43 46.38 -3.18
CA MET A 1 -42.31 45.45 -3.39
C MET A 1 -41.06 46.25 -3.15
N SER A 2 -40.46 46.03 -2.00
CA SER A 2 -39.37 46.85 -1.46
C SER A 2 -38.08 46.55 -2.21
N GLU A 3 -37.17 47.52 -2.37
CA GLU A 3 -35.84 47.28 -2.98
C GLU A 3 -35.08 46.15 -2.27
N SER A 4 -35.35 45.93 -0.98
CA SER A 4 -34.85 44.80 -0.19
C SER A 4 -35.33 43.42 -0.71
N GLU A 5 -36.58 43.26 -1.16
CA GLU A 5 -37.08 41.98 -1.73
C GLU A 5 -36.35 41.61 -3.03
N SER A 6 -35.94 42.60 -3.82
CA SER A 6 -35.15 42.38 -5.05
C SER A 6 -33.71 41.94 -4.73
N ARG A 7 -33.08 42.56 -3.72
CA ARG A 7 -31.72 42.23 -3.27
C ARG A 7 -31.64 40.82 -2.66
N LEU A 8 -32.65 40.46 -1.85
CA LEU A 8 -32.78 39.14 -1.21
C LEU A 8 -32.89 37.99 -2.21
N SER A 9 -33.46 38.20 -3.39
CA SER A 9 -33.56 37.16 -4.43
C SER A 9 -32.22 36.80 -5.09
N THR A 10 -31.18 37.60 -4.86
CA THR A 10 -29.86 37.48 -5.54
C THR A 10 -28.79 36.84 -4.65
N LEU A 11 -28.99 36.84 -3.33
CA LEU A 11 -28.07 36.24 -2.37
C LEU A 11 -28.36 34.74 -2.23
N ASP A 12 -27.40 33.90 -2.61
CA ASP A 12 -27.51 32.46 -2.35
C ASP A 12 -27.16 32.14 -0.89
N GLN A 13 -27.38 30.87 -0.50
CA GLN A 13 -27.06 30.40 0.84
C GLN A 13 -25.61 30.69 1.24
N LEU A 14 -24.67 30.58 0.30
CA LEU A 14 -23.26 30.86 0.55
C LEU A 14 -23.02 32.34 0.92
N GLY A 15 -23.68 33.28 0.24
CA GLY A 15 -23.60 34.69 0.62
C GLY A 15 -24.08 34.93 2.05
N ILE A 16 -25.20 34.31 2.44
CA ILE A 16 -25.74 34.37 3.81
C ILE A 16 -24.76 33.75 4.81
N ASP A 17 -24.19 32.59 4.49
CA ASP A 17 -23.23 31.90 5.35
C ASP A 17 -21.97 32.73 5.57
N ILE A 18 -21.48 33.44 4.54
CA ILE A 18 -20.33 34.35 4.64
C ILE A 18 -20.64 35.54 5.56
N LEU A 19 -21.80 36.18 5.40
CA LEU A 19 -22.22 37.30 6.26
C LEU A 19 -22.40 36.84 7.71
N THR A 20 -23.03 35.68 7.92
CA THR A 20 -23.22 35.09 9.25
C THR A 20 -21.88 34.76 9.92
N ALA A 21 -20.94 34.18 9.16
CA ALA A 21 -19.61 33.90 9.66
C ALA A 21 -18.84 35.18 10.04
N LEU A 22 -19.06 36.30 9.34
CA LEU A 22 -18.50 37.59 9.73
C LEU A 22 -19.07 38.09 11.07
N VAL A 23 -20.37 37.92 11.31
CA VAL A 23 -20.99 38.23 12.62
C VAL A 23 -20.37 37.40 13.74
N ASP A 24 -20.14 36.11 13.50
CA ASP A 24 -19.47 35.22 14.46
C ASP A 24 -18.01 35.63 14.75
N HIS A 25 -17.41 36.44 13.88
CA HIS A 25 -16.07 36.99 13.98
C HIS A 25 -16.06 38.51 14.33
N ASP A 26 -17.04 38.97 15.11
CA ASP A 26 -17.13 40.38 15.56
C ASP A 26 -17.17 41.40 14.40
N GLY A 27 -17.66 40.98 13.23
CA GLY A 27 -17.82 41.81 12.04
C GLY A 27 -16.56 41.96 11.17
N GLU A 28 -15.42 41.34 11.51
CA GLU A 28 -14.20 41.43 10.70
C GLU A 28 -13.37 40.14 10.75
N ALA A 29 -13.01 39.59 9.58
CA ALA A 29 -12.15 38.42 9.51
C ALA A 29 -11.36 38.36 8.20
N ASP A 30 -10.21 37.67 8.25
CA ASP A 30 -9.46 37.39 7.04
C ASP A 30 -10.11 36.27 6.21
N SER A 31 -9.97 36.37 4.88
CA SER A 31 -10.55 35.43 3.92
C SER A 31 -10.10 33.97 4.12
N THR A 32 -8.96 33.74 4.77
CA THR A 32 -8.48 32.38 5.06
C THR A 32 -9.16 31.83 6.30
N ALA A 33 -9.32 32.63 7.34
CA ALA A 33 -10.07 32.29 8.54
C ALA A 33 -11.53 31.97 8.21
N LEU A 34 -12.21 32.83 7.44
CA LEU A 34 -13.60 32.61 7.02
C LEU A 34 -13.77 31.34 6.18
N ARG A 35 -12.91 31.11 5.18
CA ARG A 35 -12.96 29.88 4.38
C ARG A 35 -12.77 28.63 5.24
N LYS A 36 -11.86 28.69 6.21
CA LYS A 36 -11.64 27.57 7.13
C LYS A 36 -12.85 27.33 8.03
N TYR A 37 -13.47 28.40 8.54
CA TYR A 37 -14.70 28.32 9.35
C TYR A 37 -15.85 27.68 8.57
N LEU A 38 -16.00 28.05 7.30
CA LEU A 38 -17.02 27.52 6.40
C LEU A 38 -16.69 26.13 5.81
N GLY A 39 -15.60 25.48 6.22
CA GLY A 39 -15.21 24.16 5.70
C GLY A 39 -14.80 24.17 4.22
N MET A 40 -14.35 25.31 3.70
CA MET A 40 -13.99 25.51 2.29
C MET A 40 -12.50 25.30 2.05
N SER A 41 -12.03 24.07 2.25
CA SER A 41 -10.63 23.69 2.05
C SER A 41 -10.26 23.43 0.60
N ASP A 42 -11.22 23.11 -0.26
CA ASP A 42 -10.97 22.68 -1.63
C ASP A 42 -10.91 23.86 -2.61
N ASP A 43 -10.12 23.72 -3.69
CA ASP A 43 -9.93 24.78 -4.69
C ASP A 43 -11.22 25.25 -5.38
N SER A 44 -12.18 24.34 -5.55
CA SER A 44 -13.51 24.66 -6.09
C SER A 44 -14.34 25.51 -5.12
N ALA A 45 -14.22 25.27 -3.82
CA ALA A 45 -14.90 26.03 -2.77
C ALA A 45 -14.29 27.44 -2.62
N ARG A 46 -12.96 27.53 -2.70
CA ARG A 46 -12.24 28.82 -2.71
C ARG A 46 -12.67 29.73 -3.87
N SER A 47 -12.86 29.16 -5.05
CA SER A 47 -13.28 29.92 -6.24
C SER A 47 -14.70 30.48 -6.08
N ARG A 48 -15.63 29.68 -5.54
CA ARG A 48 -17.00 30.11 -5.24
C ARG A 48 -17.05 31.19 -4.16
N PHE A 49 -16.26 31.04 -3.11
CA PHE A 49 -16.12 32.06 -2.06
C PHE A 49 -15.66 33.41 -2.65
N ASN A 50 -14.57 33.40 -3.42
CA ASN A 50 -14.03 34.62 -4.01
C ASN A 50 -15.04 35.29 -4.96
N TYR A 51 -15.68 34.50 -5.83
CA TYR A 51 -16.72 34.98 -6.74
C TYR A 51 -17.88 35.64 -5.98
N ARG A 52 -18.35 35.03 -4.89
CA ARG A 52 -19.45 35.60 -4.09
C ARG A 52 -19.05 36.92 -3.42
N VAL A 53 -17.83 36.99 -2.91
CA VAL A 53 -17.26 38.21 -2.31
C VAL A 53 -17.16 39.33 -3.35
N THR A 54 -16.58 39.07 -4.52
CA THR A 54 -16.26 40.13 -5.50
C THR A 54 -17.42 40.54 -6.39
N GLU A 55 -18.32 39.63 -6.74
CA GLU A 55 -19.40 39.90 -7.70
C GLU A 55 -20.74 40.27 -7.03
N TYR A 56 -20.90 39.97 -5.74
CA TYR A 56 -22.17 40.21 -5.04
C TYR A 56 -21.97 40.97 -3.73
N LEU A 57 -21.24 40.41 -2.77
CA LEU A 57 -21.24 40.96 -1.42
C LEU A 57 -20.59 42.36 -1.34
N GLU A 58 -19.44 42.55 -2.00
CA GLU A 58 -18.74 43.84 -2.02
C GLU A 58 -19.46 44.88 -2.91
N PRO A 59 -19.90 44.56 -4.16
CA PRO A 59 -20.65 45.50 -4.99
C PRO A 59 -22.01 45.94 -4.41
N GLU A 60 -22.69 45.05 -3.70
CA GLU A 60 -23.96 45.35 -3.02
C GLU A 60 -23.75 46.11 -1.69
N GLY A 61 -22.51 46.41 -1.31
CA GLY A 61 -22.21 47.18 -0.10
C GLY A 61 -22.44 46.41 1.20
N LEU A 62 -22.60 45.09 1.16
CA LEU A 62 -22.85 44.24 2.33
C LEU A 62 -21.57 43.94 3.11
N ILE A 63 -20.42 43.99 2.42
CA ILE A 63 -19.10 43.89 3.03
C ILE A 63 -18.17 44.93 2.42
N GLU A 64 -17.18 45.34 3.19
CA GLU A 64 -16.00 46.03 2.71
C GLU A 64 -14.81 45.07 2.70
N THR A 65 -13.91 45.23 1.74
CA THR A 65 -12.71 44.43 1.69
C THR A 65 -11.45 45.29 1.64
N HIS A 66 -10.43 44.85 2.36
CA HIS A 66 -9.14 45.52 2.39
C HIS A 66 -8.02 44.48 2.31
N GLN A 67 -7.05 44.71 1.41
CA GLN A 67 -5.84 43.91 1.37
C GLN A 67 -4.73 44.67 2.11
N PRO A 68 -4.20 44.13 3.23
CA PRO A 68 -3.12 44.79 3.96
C PRO A 68 -1.87 44.95 3.10
N ASP A 69 -1.05 45.95 3.42
CA ASP A 69 0.23 46.17 2.74
C ASP A 69 1.12 44.91 2.85
N PRO A 70 1.72 44.45 1.74
CA PRO A 70 2.53 43.25 1.75
C PRO A 70 3.87 43.49 2.47
N GLU A 71 4.21 42.59 3.39
CA GLU A 71 5.58 42.48 3.92
C GLU A 71 6.49 41.81 2.87
N PRO A 72 7.80 42.12 2.85
CA PRO A 72 8.73 41.46 1.94
C PRO A 72 8.66 39.93 2.05
N GLY A 73 8.20 39.27 0.98
CA GLY A 73 8.07 37.81 0.90
C GLY A 73 6.74 37.22 1.42
N LYS A 74 5.76 38.04 1.82
CA LYS A 74 4.44 37.57 2.26
C LYS A 74 3.32 38.37 1.60
N PHE A 75 2.34 37.67 1.03
CA PHE A 75 1.09 38.26 0.60
C PHE A 75 0.03 38.01 1.68
N PRO A 76 -0.36 39.02 2.46
CA PRO A 76 -1.36 38.85 3.49
C PRO A 76 -2.74 38.52 2.88
N PRO A 77 -3.57 37.73 3.58
CA PRO A 77 -4.93 37.46 3.13
C PRO A 77 -5.78 38.73 3.12
N LYS A 78 -6.74 38.80 2.20
CA LYS A 78 -7.75 39.87 2.15
C LYS A 78 -8.57 39.85 3.44
N ILE A 79 -8.77 41.00 4.06
CA ILE A 79 -9.65 41.21 5.22
C ILE A 79 -11.04 41.58 4.69
N LEU A 80 -12.07 40.97 5.26
CA LEU A 80 -13.47 41.25 4.99
C LEU A 80 -14.08 41.85 6.24
N ARG A 81 -14.83 42.94 6.08
CA ARG A 81 -15.54 43.62 7.16
C ARG A 81 -17.01 43.74 6.82
N LEU A 82 -17.87 43.41 7.76
CA LEU A 82 -19.31 43.56 7.62
C LEU A 82 -19.68 45.05 7.72
N THR A 83 -20.52 45.52 6.79
CA THR A 83 -21.07 46.88 6.83
C THR A 83 -22.35 46.94 7.65
N GLU A 84 -22.82 48.15 7.96
CA GLU A 84 -24.12 48.36 8.59
C GLU A 84 -25.26 47.79 7.73
N GLU A 85 -25.19 47.96 6.41
CA GLU A 85 -26.17 47.40 5.46
C GLU A 85 -26.16 45.86 5.47
N GLY A 86 -24.98 45.25 5.55
CA GLY A 86 -24.83 43.79 5.67
C GLY A 86 -25.42 43.25 6.97
N GLN A 87 -25.30 44.02 8.06
CA GLN A 87 -25.86 43.65 9.36
C GLN A 87 -27.39 43.81 9.39
N GLU A 88 -27.92 44.92 8.87
CA GLU A 88 -29.37 45.15 8.76
C GLU A 88 -30.05 44.05 7.93
N LEU A 89 -29.43 43.64 6.82
CA LEU A 89 -29.93 42.53 6.00
C LEU A 89 -30.02 41.20 6.78
N LEU A 90 -29.04 40.90 7.63
CA LEU A 90 -29.08 39.70 8.48
C LEU A 90 -30.14 39.80 9.58
N GLU A 91 -30.33 40.98 10.14
CA GLU A 91 -31.38 41.24 11.13
C GLU A 91 -32.78 41.11 10.51
N ASP A 92 -32.98 41.64 9.30
CA ASP A 92 -34.20 41.49 8.50
C ASP A 92 -34.47 40.01 8.20
N LEU A 93 -33.47 39.28 7.70
CA LEU A 93 -33.56 37.85 7.44
C LEU A 93 -33.93 37.05 8.69
N ASN A 94 -33.37 37.39 9.85
CA ASN A 94 -33.68 36.74 11.12
C ASN A 94 -35.07 37.10 11.63
N SER A 95 -35.53 38.34 11.38
CA SER A 95 -36.85 38.81 11.79
C SER A 95 -37.99 38.21 10.95
N GLU A 96 -37.81 38.09 9.62
CA GLU A 96 -38.75 37.40 8.72
C GLU A 96 -38.76 35.88 8.97
N SER A 97 -37.62 35.29 9.34
CA SER A 97 -37.47 33.85 9.63
C SER A 97 -38.16 33.38 10.90
N ALA A 98 -38.59 34.28 11.80
CA ALA A 98 -39.23 33.91 13.06
C ALA A 98 -40.62 33.28 12.89
N SER A 99 -41.26 33.38 11.71
CA SER A 99 -42.64 32.84 11.50
C SER A 99 -42.77 31.77 10.39
N SER A 100 -41.86 31.70 9.42
CA SER A 100 -41.95 30.75 8.29
C SER A 100 -40.63 30.03 7.98
N GLY A 101 -39.47 30.67 8.19
CA GLY A 101 -38.17 30.15 7.73
C GLY A 101 -37.63 28.95 8.51
N ILE A 102 -38.00 28.79 9.79
CA ILE A 102 -37.56 27.65 10.60
C ILE A 102 -38.15 26.34 10.07
N ALA A 103 -39.42 26.33 9.66
CA ALA A 103 -40.08 25.15 9.11
C ALA A 103 -39.46 24.72 7.78
N ASP A 104 -39.21 25.67 6.89
CA ASP A 104 -38.56 25.42 5.59
C ASP A 104 -37.11 24.94 5.75
N ARG A 105 -36.38 25.47 6.75
CA ARG A 105 -35.02 25.03 7.07
C ARG A 105 -35.02 23.63 7.68
N LEU A 106 -36.01 23.31 8.53
CA LEU A 106 -36.17 21.97 9.09
C LEU A 106 -36.48 20.96 7.99
N GLN A 107 -37.38 21.28 7.07
CA GLN A 107 -37.72 20.43 5.94
C GLN A 107 -36.49 20.19 5.04
N ARG A 108 -35.71 21.23 4.72
CA ARG A 108 -34.46 21.07 3.94
C ARG A 108 -33.42 20.22 4.67
N LEU A 109 -33.30 20.39 5.99
CA LEU A 109 -32.40 19.57 6.80
C LEU A 109 -32.87 18.11 6.84
N GLU A 110 -34.18 17.86 6.92
CA GLU A 110 -34.75 16.51 6.83
C GLU A 110 -34.46 15.87 5.47
N GLU A 111 -34.67 16.60 4.37
CA GLU A 111 -34.35 16.14 3.02
C GLU A 111 -32.85 15.84 2.85
N GLN A 112 -31.97 16.69 3.38
CA GLN A 112 -30.52 16.45 3.38
C GLN A 112 -30.13 15.24 4.23
N VAL A 113 -30.72 15.09 5.42
CA VAL A 113 -30.46 13.95 6.30
C VAL A 113 -30.92 12.65 5.64
N ASP A 114 -32.06 12.65 4.97
CA ASP A 114 -32.56 11.47 4.25
C ASP A 114 -31.71 11.15 3.02
N GLY A 115 -31.24 12.17 2.29
CA GLY A 115 -30.25 11.99 1.22
C GLY A 115 -28.95 11.36 1.73
N LEU A 116 -28.40 11.89 2.83
CA LEU A 116 -27.19 11.35 3.45
C LEU A 116 -27.40 9.92 3.97
N ARG A 117 -28.58 9.59 4.51
CA ARG A 117 -28.89 8.22 4.94
C ARG A 117 -28.89 7.25 3.76
N GLN A 118 -29.49 7.63 2.63
CA GLN A 118 -29.50 6.82 1.43
C GLN A 118 -28.08 6.63 0.86
N GLU A 119 -27.29 7.69 0.79
CA GLU A 119 -25.89 7.62 0.36
C GLU A 119 -25.07 6.71 1.28
N ASN A 120 -25.23 6.84 2.59
CA ASN A 120 -24.54 6.00 3.57
C ASN A 120 -24.93 4.52 3.42
N GLN A 121 -26.20 4.25 3.12
CA GLN A 121 -26.67 2.90 2.85
C GLN A 121 -26.04 2.32 1.58
N LYS A 122 -25.96 3.12 0.51
CA LYS A 122 -25.31 2.72 -0.74
C LYS A 122 -23.82 2.44 -0.54
N LEU A 123 -23.09 3.32 0.15
CA LEU A 123 -21.68 3.15 0.46
C LEU A 123 -21.41 1.90 1.33
N ARG A 124 -22.35 1.55 2.23
CA ARG A 124 -22.26 0.32 3.01
C ARG A 124 -22.45 -0.92 2.15
N GLU A 125 -23.33 -0.86 1.16
CA GLU A 125 -23.52 -1.96 0.20
C GLU A 125 -22.29 -2.13 -0.69
N GLU A 126 -21.79 -1.05 -1.28
CA GLU A 126 -20.55 -1.06 -2.08
C GLU A 126 -19.35 -1.56 -1.26
N ASN A 127 -19.24 -1.18 0.02
CA ASN A 127 -18.21 -1.74 0.90
C ASN A 127 -18.38 -3.23 1.17
N ARG A 128 -19.62 -3.73 1.24
CA ARG A 128 -19.88 -5.16 1.41
C ARG A 128 -19.46 -5.92 0.16
N GLU A 129 -19.88 -5.46 -1.02
CA GLU A 129 -19.50 -6.04 -2.31
C GLU A 129 -17.96 -6.04 -2.50
N LEU A 130 -17.29 -4.94 -2.15
CA LEU A 130 -15.83 -4.87 -2.20
C LEU A 130 -15.15 -5.86 -1.25
N LYS A 131 -15.70 -6.04 -0.03
CA LYS A 131 -15.18 -7.05 0.91
C LYS A 131 -15.35 -8.45 0.36
N GLU A 132 -16.51 -8.78 -0.18
CA GLU A 132 -16.77 -10.08 -0.82
C GLU A 132 -15.82 -10.31 -2.00
N LEU A 133 -15.56 -9.28 -2.81
CA LEU A 133 -14.61 -9.35 -3.92
C LEU A 133 -13.16 -9.54 -3.44
N ILE A 134 -12.76 -8.92 -2.33
CA ILE A 134 -11.44 -9.11 -1.72
C ILE A 134 -11.30 -10.55 -1.17
N GLU A 135 -12.35 -11.07 -0.54
CA GLU A 135 -12.40 -12.46 -0.06
C GLU A 135 -12.33 -13.45 -1.24
N GLU A 136 -13.08 -13.22 -2.32
CA GLU A 136 -13.10 -14.06 -3.52
C GLU A 136 -11.80 -14.00 -4.33
N SER A 137 -11.21 -12.81 -4.45
CA SER A 137 -9.97 -12.60 -5.23
C SER A 137 -8.72 -13.24 -4.60
N GLY A 138 -8.83 -13.79 -3.39
CA GLY A 138 -7.76 -14.55 -2.75
C GLY A 138 -6.54 -13.69 -2.40
N VAL A 139 -6.71 -12.36 -2.26
CA VAL A 139 -5.64 -11.42 -1.91
C VAL A 139 -5.00 -11.80 -0.58
N GLU A 140 -5.77 -12.27 0.40
CA GLU A 140 -5.22 -12.79 1.66
C GLU A 140 -4.34 -14.02 1.43
N ALA A 141 -4.77 -14.95 0.57
CA ALA A 141 -3.97 -16.13 0.23
C ALA A 141 -2.66 -15.74 -0.48
N VAL A 142 -2.71 -14.76 -1.40
CA VAL A 142 -1.50 -14.21 -2.05
C VAL A 142 -0.60 -13.52 -1.04
N THR A 143 -1.15 -12.71 -0.13
CA THR A 143 -0.38 -12.00 0.90
C THR A 143 0.30 -12.96 1.88
N ASN A 144 -0.41 -14.01 2.30
CA ASN A 144 0.14 -15.08 3.14
C ASN A 144 1.25 -15.85 2.40
N ARG A 145 1.08 -16.08 1.10
CA ARG A 145 2.11 -16.75 0.30
C ARG A 145 3.34 -15.88 0.08
N VAL A 146 3.16 -14.57 -0.11
CA VAL A 146 4.27 -13.61 -0.21
C VAL A 146 5.05 -13.57 1.10
N THR A 147 4.38 -13.49 2.25
CA THR A 147 5.05 -13.49 3.56
C THR A 147 5.83 -14.79 3.81
N GLU A 148 5.25 -15.94 3.51
CA GLU A 148 5.96 -17.23 3.59
C GLU A 148 7.19 -17.28 2.66
N LEU A 149 7.06 -16.78 1.42
CA LEU A 149 8.20 -16.69 0.49
C LEU A 149 9.28 -15.73 1.01
N THR A 150 8.92 -14.60 1.58
CA THR A 150 9.87 -13.64 2.17
C THR A 150 10.66 -14.30 3.30
N GLU A 151 9.99 -15.00 4.23
CA GLU A 151 10.69 -15.73 5.30
C GLU A 151 11.63 -16.82 4.75
N ASN A 152 11.24 -17.49 3.67
CA ASN A 152 12.09 -18.49 3.02
C ASN A 152 13.33 -17.87 2.38
N VAL A 153 13.19 -16.70 1.76
CA VAL A 153 14.34 -15.94 1.22
C VAL A 153 15.29 -15.54 2.34
N ASP A 154 14.79 -15.04 3.46
CA ASP A 154 15.62 -14.64 4.60
C ASP A 154 16.41 -15.84 5.17
N ARG A 155 15.75 -17.00 5.33
CA ARG A 155 16.42 -18.24 5.76
C ARG A 155 17.51 -18.68 4.78
N LEU A 156 17.24 -18.58 3.47
CA LEU A 156 18.21 -18.93 2.44
C LEU A 156 19.39 -17.96 2.43
N GLN A 157 19.16 -16.67 2.61
CA GLN A 157 20.22 -15.67 2.72
C GLN A 157 21.11 -15.92 3.94
N ALA A 158 20.53 -16.22 5.11
CA ALA A 158 21.28 -16.60 6.30
C ALA A 158 22.13 -17.85 6.06
N LYS A 159 21.56 -18.88 5.41
CA LYS A 159 22.30 -20.10 5.06
C LYS A 159 23.45 -19.82 4.09
N MET A 160 23.24 -18.97 3.09
CA MET A 160 24.29 -18.58 2.15
C MET A 160 25.40 -17.78 2.83
N SER A 161 25.07 -16.90 3.78
CA SER A 161 26.07 -16.18 4.58
C SER A 161 26.92 -17.17 5.38
N ASN A 162 26.30 -18.07 6.12
CA ASN A 162 27.02 -19.08 6.89
C ASN A 162 27.90 -19.96 6.00
N MET A 163 27.40 -20.38 4.85
CA MET A 163 28.19 -21.16 3.88
C MET A 163 29.37 -20.36 3.34
N ARG A 164 29.20 -19.07 3.04
CA ARG A 164 30.30 -18.19 2.62
C ARG A 164 31.37 -18.12 3.70
N ASP A 165 30.99 -17.92 4.95
CA ASP A 165 31.92 -17.81 6.07
C ASP A 165 32.70 -19.13 6.26
N THR A 166 32.02 -20.28 6.17
CA THR A 166 32.67 -21.59 6.22
C THR A 166 33.64 -21.82 5.06
N ILE A 167 33.29 -21.38 3.85
CA ILE A 167 34.18 -21.46 2.69
C ILE A 167 35.42 -20.59 2.90
N GLU A 168 35.25 -19.36 3.42
CA GLU A 168 36.36 -18.45 3.71
C GLU A 168 37.29 -19.02 4.79
N GLU A 169 36.74 -19.56 5.88
CA GLU A 169 37.49 -20.26 6.91
C GLU A 169 38.27 -21.46 6.34
N THR A 170 37.62 -22.24 5.48
CA THR A 170 38.27 -23.39 4.82
C THR A 170 39.39 -22.94 3.88
N GLN A 171 39.17 -21.90 3.07
CA GLN A 171 40.18 -21.36 2.15
C GLN A 171 41.38 -20.73 2.88
N THR A 172 41.17 -20.23 4.09
CA THR A 172 42.23 -19.68 4.94
C THR A 172 42.88 -20.73 5.85
N HIS A 173 42.40 -21.98 5.82
CA HIS A 173 42.92 -23.04 6.65
C HIS A 173 44.39 -23.39 6.27
N PRO A 174 45.32 -23.50 7.23
CA PRO A 174 46.75 -23.72 6.97
C PRO A 174 47.06 -24.98 6.16
N LEU A 175 46.25 -26.03 6.30
CA LEU A 175 46.42 -27.29 5.53
C LEU A 175 46.07 -27.14 4.04
N ILE A 176 45.27 -26.13 3.67
CA ILE A 176 44.90 -25.84 2.29
C ILE A 176 45.93 -24.88 1.66
N GLN A 177 46.51 -23.97 2.45
CA GLN A 177 47.51 -23.03 1.98
C GLN A 177 48.94 -23.59 1.99
N SER A 178 49.21 -24.66 2.72
CA SER A 178 50.52 -25.31 2.73
C SER A 178 50.71 -26.13 1.45
N THR A 179 51.70 -25.73 0.65
CA THR A 179 52.11 -26.44 -0.57
C THR A 179 52.57 -27.86 -0.27
N GLU A 180 53.20 -28.07 0.89
CA GLU A 180 53.71 -29.36 1.34
C GLU A 180 52.57 -30.34 1.69
N THR A 181 51.45 -29.84 2.23
CA THR A 181 50.26 -30.68 2.48
C THR A 181 49.44 -30.90 1.21
N ALA A 182 49.37 -29.92 0.30
CA ALA A 182 48.73 -30.09 -1.00
C ALA A 182 49.42 -31.17 -1.86
N GLU A 183 50.75 -31.12 -1.95
CA GLU A 183 51.55 -32.16 -2.62
C GLU A 183 51.39 -33.54 -1.96
N GLY A 184 51.29 -33.58 -0.62
CA GLY A 184 51.00 -34.80 0.13
C GLY A 184 49.64 -35.40 -0.18
N PHE A 185 48.60 -34.58 -0.32
CA PHE A 185 47.26 -35.03 -0.71
C PHE A 185 47.20 -35.54 -2.15
N ASP A 186 47.87 -34.87 -3.10
CA ASP A 186 47.95 -35.33 -4.50
C ASP A 186 48.67 -36.69 -4.60
N ALA A 187 49.79 -36.86 -3.89
CA ALA A 187 50.49 -38.14 -3.82
C ALA A 187 49.62 -39.25 -3.21
N MET A 188 48.81 -38.93 -2.20
CA MET A 188 47.86 -39.86 -1.61
C MET A 188 46.74 -40.24 -2.59
N LEU A 189 46.17 -39.29 -3.32
CA LEU A 189 45.14 -39.55 -4.33
C LEU A 189 45.65 -40.43 -5.48
N VAL A 190 46.87 -40.18 -5.96
CA VAL A 190 47.52 -41.03 -6.96
C VAL A 190 47.69 -42.45 -6.43
N THR A 191 48.14 -42.59 -5.18
CA THR A 191 48.31 -43.91 -4.54
C THR A 191 46.98 -44.63 -4.35
N MET A 192 45.93 -43.94 -3.89
CA MET A 192 44.59 -44.52 -3.73
C MET A 192 43.99 -44.97 -5.06
N ASN A 193 44.19 -44.21 -6.14
CA ASN A 193 43.76 -44.61 -7.47
C ASN A 193 44.54 -45.81 -8.01
N ALA A 194 45.84 -45.91 -7.69
CA ALA A 194 46.64 -47.10 -8.01
C ALA A 194 46.12 -48.34 -7.25
N CYS A 195 45.86 -48.22 -5.93
CA CYS A 195 45.27 -49.31 -5.14
C CYS A 195 43.89 -49.72 -5.68
N ARG A 196 43.06 -48.76 -6.07
CA ARG A 196 41.74 -49.03 -6.66
C ARG A 196 41.86 -49.89 -7.93
N ARG A 197 42.78 -49.55 -8.84
CA ARG A 197 42.99 -50.31 -10.08
C ARG A 197 43.44 -51.75 -9.80
N ILE A 198 44.34 -51.95 -8.84
CA ILE A 198 44.78 -53.29 -8.44
C ILE A 198 43.61 -54.11 -7.89
N ILE A 199 42.75 -53.49 -7.09
CA ILE A 199 41.55 -54.16 -6.56
C ILE A 199 40.58 -54.53 -7.68
N GLU A 200 40.35 -53.62 -8.64
CA GLU A 200 39.48 -53.88 -9.79
C GLU A 200 40.02 -55.03 -10.66
N GLU A 201 41.32 -55.08 -10.91
CA GLU A 201 42.01 -56.14 -11.67
C GLU A 201 41.92 -57.51 -10.95
N GLU A 202 42.17 -57.57 -9.64
CA GLU A 202 42.03 -58.80 -8.85
C GLU A 202 40.58 -59.31 -8.79
N ILE A 203 39.59 -58.42 -8.80
CA ILE A 203 38.18 -58.81 -8.87
C ILE A 203 37.86 -59.43 -10.23
N GLU A 204 38.30 -58.81 -11.32
CA GLU A 204 38.07 -59.29 -12.68
C GLU A 204 38.72 -60.67 -12.91
N ASP A 205 39.98 -60.83 -12.50
CA ASP A 205 40.70 -62.11 -12.55
C ASP A 205 40.02 -63.18 -11.66
N GLY A 206 39.51 -62.78 -10.50
CA GLY A 206 38.76 -63.65 -9.60
C GLY A 206 37.45 -64.16 -10.24
N GLU A 207 36.72 -63.30 -10.94
CA GLU A 207 35.48 -63.67 -11.63
C GLU A 207 35.73 -64.66 -12.78
N GLU A 208 36.78 -64.43 -13.59
CA GLU A 208 37.15 -65.34 -14.67
C GLU A 208 37.59 -66.72 -14.15
N ARG A 209 38.36 -66.76 -13.06
CA ARG A 209 38.73 -68.02 -12.39
C ARG A 209 37.50 -68.82 -11.94
N VAL A 210 36.52 -68.15 -11.32
CA VAL A 210 35.29 -68.82 -10.85
C VAL A 210 34.44 -69.31 -12.03
N LYS A 211 34.39 -68.57 -13.15
CA LYS A 211 33.71 -69.04 -14.37
C LYS A 211 34.36 -70.30 -14.93
N GLN A 212 35.70 -70.33 -14.99
CA GLN A 212 36.45 -71.48 -15.47
C GLN A 212 36.22 -72.72 -14.58
N GLU A 213 36.36 -72.57 -13.26
CA GLU A 213 36.12 -73.68 -12.32
C GLU A 213 34.67 -74.22 -12.42
N ARG A 214 33.68 -73.33 -12.61
CA ARG A 214 32.30 -73.74 -12.83
C ARG A 214 32.10 -74.49 -14.15
N ALA A 215 32.82 -74.10 -15.21
CA ALA A 215 32.79 -74.81 -16.49
C ALA A 215 33.37 -76.22 -16.34
N ASP A 216 34.53 -76.35 -15.70
CA ASP A 216 35.20 -77.63 -15.44
C ASP A 216 34.34 -78.56 -14.57
N VAL A 217 33.72 -78.04 -13.50
CA VAL A 217 32.79 -78.79 -12.65
C VAL A 217 31.54 -79.23 -13.43
N ARG A 218 31.02 -78.41 -14.34
CA ARG A 218 29.85 -78.76 -15.16
C ARG A 218 30.17 -79.84 -16.17
N GLU A 219 31.35 -79.77 -16.79
CA GLU A 219 31.83 -80.79 -17.73
C GLU A 219 31.99 -82.15 -17.03
N THR A 220 32.70 -82.18 -15.90
CA THR A 220 32.90 -83.41 -15.11
C THR A 220 31.58 -84.03 -14.63
N LEU A 221 30.61 -83.21 -14.20
CA LEU A 221 29.27 -83.70 -13.85
C LEU A 221 28.47 -84.21 -15.06
N SER A 222 28.63 -83.59 -16.24
CA SER A 222 27.99 -84.04 -17.48
C SER A 222 28.54 -85.38 -17.96
N GLU A 223 29.86 -85.56 -17.90
CA GLU A 223 30.51 -86.85 -18.20
C GLU A 223 30.05 -87.94 -17.25
N ARG A 224 30.00 -87.65 -15.95
CA ARG A 224 29.53 -88.59 -14.93
C ARG A 224 28.05 -88.94 -15.10
N GLY A 225 27.21 -87.99 -15.51
CA GLY A 225 25.81 -88.24 -15.85
C GLY A 225 25.64 -89.16 -17.06
N ARG A 226 26.45 -88.99 -18.12
CA ARG A 226 26.43 -89.87 -19.30
C ARG A 226 26.86 -91.31 -18.98
N LEU A 227 27.80 -91.48 -18.06
CA LEU A 227 28.24 -92.80 -17.61
C LEU A 227 27.13 -93.55 -16.85
N LEU A 228 26.24 -92.84 -16.14
CA LEU A 228 25.14 -93.44 -15.38
C LEU A 228 23.89 -93.76 -16.21
N THR A 229 23.77 -93.25 -17.44
CA THR A 229 22.63 -93.50 -18.35
C THR A 229 22.87 -94.63 -19.36
N ASN A 230 24.06 -95.23 -19.37
CA ASN A 230 24.46 -96.30 -20.29
C ASN A 230 24.51 -97.70 -19.64
N ASP A 231 23.99 -97.84 -18.42
CA ASP A 231 23.70 -99.11 -17.73
C ASP A 231 22.19 -99.35 -17.69
#